data_AF-A0AAU4LB79-F1
#
_entry.id   AF-A0AAU4LB79-F1
#
_cell.length_a   1.000
_cell.length_b   1.000
_cell.length_c   1.000
_cell.angle_alpha   90.00
_cell.angle_beta   90.00
_cell.angle_gamma   90.00
#
_symmetry.space_group_name_H-M   'P 1'
#
loop_
_entity.id
_entity.type
_entity.pdbx_description
1 polymer ?
#
loop_
_entity_poly.entity_id
_entity_poly.type
_entity_poly.pdbx_seq_one_letter_code
_entity_poly.pdbx_strand_id
1 'polypeptide(L)'
;MSAVRHVLVLPDRDAAEETAEALRDRFGIADEPLLVRDALAGEDDAEDAQWLVVVEDPERRLDPVKLDEFAGEWDGWLEQP
;
A
#
# COMPACT_ATOMS: atom_id res chain seq x y z
N MET A 1 9.96 18.35 8.87
CA MET A 1 10.43 16.98 9.16
C MET A 1 9.68 16.08 8.19
N SER A 2 10.39 15.38 7.31
CA SER A 2 9.77 14.52 6.30
C SER A 2 9.06 13.38 7.02
N ALA A 3 7.73 13.42 7.09
CA ALA A 3 6.95 12.27 7.51
C ALA A 3 7.33 11.09 6.61
N VAL A 4 7.67 9.94 7.19
CA VAL A 4 7.90 8.73 6.39
C VAL A 4 6.54 8.22 5.96
N ARG A 5 6.42 7.92 4.67
CA ARG A 5 5.25 7.29 4.08
C ARG A 5 5.71 6.01 3.42
N HIS A 6 4.96 4.95 3.63
CA HIS A 6 5.15 3.67 2.98
C HIS A 6 4.04 3.53 1.94
N VAL A 7 4.39 3.18 0.71
CA VAL A 7 3.42 3.00 -0.38
C VAL A 7 3.46 1.55 -0.78
N LEU A 8 2.36 0.83 -0.60
CA LEU A 8 2.23 -0.56 -1.03
C LEU A 8 1.52 -0.55 -2.38
N VAL A 9 2.04 -1.28 -3.35
CA VAL A 9 1.43 -1.42 -4.67
C VAL A 9 0.76 -2.78 -4.77
N LEU A 10 -0.52 -2.77 -5.11
CA LEU A 10 -1.40 -3.94 -5.15
C LEU A 10 -1.97 -4.12 -6.57
N PRO A 11 -2.22 -5.38 -6.97
CA PRO A 11 -2.68 -5.71 -8.32
C PRO A 11 -4.12 -5.26 -8.58
N ASP A 12 -4.97 -5.23 -7.55
CA ASP A 12 -6.39 -4.92 -7.67
C ASP A 12 -6.95 -4.21 -6.43
N ARG A 13 -8.19 -3.74 -6.57
CA ARG A 13 -8.86 -2.95 -5.54
C ARG A 13 -9.17 -3.78 -4.30
N ASP A 14 -9.68 -5.00 -4.50
CA ASP A 14 -10.06 -5.88 -3.40
C ASP A 14 -8.84 -6.20 -2.53
N ALA A 15 -7.71 -6.55 -3.16
CA ALA A 15 -6.42 -6.72 -2.47
C ALA A 15 -6.01 -5.46 -1.69
N ALA A 16 -6.19 -4.27 -2.27
CA ALA A 16 -5.86 -3.02 -1.59
C ALA A 16 -6.78 -2.72 -0.39
N GLU A 17 -8.08 -2.95 -0.51
CA GLU A 17 -9.05 -2.79 0.59
C GLU A 17 -8.78 -3.80 1.72
N GLU A 18 -8.53 -5.07 1.40
CA GLU A 18 -8.18 -6.11 2.39
C GLU A 18 -6.83 -5.82 3.07
N THR A 19 -5.83 -5.41 2.30
CA THR A 19 -4.51 -4.98 2.81
C THR A 19 -4.66 -3.84 3.80
N ALA A 20 -5.48 -2.82 3.49
CA ALA A 20 -5.71 -1.67 4.36
C ALA A 20 -6.35 -2.07 5.70
N GLU A 21 -7.31 -2.99 5.68
CA GLU A 21 -7.90 -3.54 6.91
C GLU A 21 -6.86 -4.34 7.72
N ALA A 22 -6.19 -5.29 7.07
CA ALA A 22 -5.21 -6.14 7.72
C ALA A 22 -3.98 -5.36 8.26
N LEU A 23 -3.61 -4.23 7.65
CA LEU A 23 -2.58 -3.32 8.19
C LEU A 23 -2.98 -2.75 9.55
N ARG A 24 -4.26 -2.36 9.71
CA ARG A 24 -4.78 -1.85 10.98
C ARG A 24 -4.74 -2.93 12.05
N ASP A 25 -5.23 -4.12 11.74
CA ASP A 25 -5.27 -5.22 12.71
C ASP A 25 -3.87 -5.74 13.09
N ARG A 26 -2.96 -5.83 12.11
CA ARG A 26 -1.66 -6.49 12.31
C ARG A 26 -0.56 -5.54 12.76
N PHE A 27 -0.57 -4.29 12.28
CA PHE A 27 0.44 -3.28 12.61
C PHE A 27 -0.06 -2.17 13.53
N GLY A 28 -1.37 -2.10 13.78
CA GLY A 28 -1.94 -1.12 14.72
C GLY A 28 -1.72 0.32 14.29
N ILE A 29 -1.76 0.59 12.98
CA ILE A 29 -1.63 1.94 12.44
C ILE A 29 -2.76 2.82 12.97
N ALA A 30 -2.41 4.03 13.40
CA ALA A 30 -3.35 4.96 14.03
C ALA A 30 -4.25 5.66 12.99
N ASP A 31 -3.70 5.90 11.81
CA ASP A 31 -4.37 6.55 10.70
C ASP A 31 -4.86 5.52 9.68
N GLU A 32 -5.99 5.84 9.02
CA GLU A 32 -6.53 5.01 7.95
C GLU A 32 -5.65 5.13 6.69
N PRO A 33 -5.20 4.00 6.09
CA PRO A 33 -4.43 4.04 4.86
C PRO A 33 -5.19 4.72 3.72
N LEU A 34 -4.49 5.54 2.94
CA LEU A 34 -5.06 6.17 1.76
C LEU A 34 -4.94 5.23 0.56
N LEU A 35 -6.09 4.87 -0.02
CA LEU A 35 -6.19 4.11 -1.25
C LEU A 35 -6.16 5.05 -2.47
N VAL A 36 -5.15 4.90 -3.33
CA VAL A 36 -5.00 5.68 -4.56
C VAL A 36 -4.98 4.73 -5.75
N ARG A 37 -5.87 4.94 -6.71
CA ARG A 37 -5.81 4.23 -8.00
C ARG A 37 -4.81 4.92 -8.91
N ASP A 38 -3.77 4.21 -9.34
CA ASP A 38 -2.82 4.66 -10.34
C ASP A 38 -3.12 3.99 -11.69
N ALA A 39 -3.45 4.80 -12.69
CA ALA A 39 -3.68 4.32 -14.04
C ALA A 39 -2.33 4.29 -14.77
N LEU A 40 -1.85 3.08 -15.09
CA LEU A 40 -0.59 2.90 -15.79
C LEU A 40 -0.65 3.62 -17.14
N ALA A 41 0.34 4.48 -17.41
CA ALA A 41 0.37 5.29 -18.62
C ALA A 41 0.66 4.42 -19.85
N GLY A 42 -0.38 3.92 -20.51
CA GLY A 42 -0.25 3.17 -21.76
C GLY A 42 -1.49 2.36 -22.12
N GLU A 43 -2.38 3.00 -22.89
CA GLU A 43 -3.37 2.38 -23.79
C GLU A 43 -4.63 1.75 -23.16
N ASP A 44 -5.64 2.60 -22.92
CA ASP A 44 -7.09 2.44 -23.18
C ASP A 44 -7.86 1.11 -22.92
N ASP A 45 -7.30 0.09 -22.28
CA ASP A 45 -8.07 -0.98 -21.67
C ASP A 45 -8.26 -0.66 -20.18
N ALA A 46 -9.51 -0.44 -19.77
CA ALA A 46 -9.90 -0.05 -18.41
C ALA A 46 -9.56 -1.09 -17.31
N GLU A 47 -8.81 -2.12 -17.67
CA GLU A 47 -8.55 -3.34 -16.89
C GLU A 47 -7.18 -3.34 -16.20
N ASP A 48 -6.19 -2.55 -16.68
CA ASP A 48 -4.86 -2.46 -16.06
C ASP A 48 -4.71 -1.17 -15.24
N ALA A 49 -5.06 -1.25 -13.95
CA ALA A 49 -4.81 -0.19 -12.98
C ALA A 49 -4.22 -0.78 -11.72
N GLN A 50 -3.23 -0.09 -11.15
CA GLN A 50 -2.64 -0.47 -9.88
C GLN A 50 -3.32 0.29 -8.75
N TRP A 51 -3.35 -0.33 -7.57
CA TRP A 51 -3.86 0.30 -6.36
C TRP A 51 -2.73 0.51 -5.38
N LEU A 52 -2.58 1.75 -4.93
CA LEU A 52 -1.57 2.17 -3.98
C LEU A 52 -2.23 2.34 -2.61
N VAL A 53 -1.68 1.65 -1.60
CA VAL A 53 -2.05 1.83 -0.20
C VAL A 53 -0.96 2.66 0.46
N VAL A 54 -1.26 3.92 0.75
CA VAL A 54 -0.32 4.85 1.38
C VAL A 54 -0.53 4.85 2.88
N VAL A 55 0.52 4.50 3.61
CA VAL A 55 0.54 4.45 5.08
C VAL A 55 1.47 5.53 5.61
N GLU A 56 0.94 6.43 6.42
CA GLU A 56 1.74 7.43 7.12
C GLU A 56 2.41 6.83 8.36
N ASP A 57 3.73 6.96 8.44
CA ASP A 57 4.54 6.48 9.56
C ASP A 57 5.50 7.59 10.04
N PRO A 58 4.98 8.71 10.55
CA PRO A 58 5.80 9.83 11.02
C PRO A 58 6.77 9.42 12.13
N GLU A 59 6.44 8.36 12.88
CA GLU A 59 7.22 7.85 14.01
C GLU A 59 8.22 6.75 13.62
N ARG A 60 8.26 6.31 12.35
CA ARG A 60 9.13 5.22 11.86
C ARG A 60 8.97 3.92 12.67
N ARG A 61 7.73 3.58 13.03
CA ARG A 61 7.39 2.38 13.79
C ARG A 61 7.21 1.17 12.88
N LEU A 62 6.92 1.38 11.60
CA LEU A 62 6.71 0.31 10.65
C LEU A 62 8.05 -0.12 10.03
N ASP A 63 8.29 -1.42 10.01
CA ASP A 63 9.47 -2.00 9.39
C ASP A 63 9.19 -2.20 7.89
N PRO A 64 9.92 -1.53 6.99
CA PRO A 64 9.69 -1.64 5.55
C PRO A 64 9.87 -3.07 5.03
N VAL A 65 10.76 -3.87 5.63
CA VAL A 65 10.94 -5.27 5.21
C VAL A 65 9.69 -6.09 5.53
N LYS A 66 9.10 -5.88 6.71
CA LYS A 66 7.85 -6.56 7.08
C LYS A 66 6.66 -6.10 6.26
N LEU A 67 6.63 -4.82 5.87
CA LEU A 67 5.60 -4.29 5.00
C LEU A 67 5.70 -4.89 3.59
N ASP A 68 6.91 -5.07 3.07
CA ASP A 68 7.13 -5.73 1.77
C ASP A 68 6.72 -7.21 1.80
N GLU A 69 7.13 -7.96 2.83
CA GLU A 69 6.71 -9.34 3.02
C GLU A 69 5.18 -9.47 3.14
N PHE A 70 4.55 -8.52 3.84
CA PHE A 70 3.10 -8.45 4.00
C PHE A 70 2.37 -8.10 2.69
N ALA A 71 2.91 -7.18 1.90
CA ALA A 71 2.37 -6.86 0.58
C ALA A 71 2.38 -8.08 -0.34
N GLY A 72 3.45 -8.89 -0.24
CA GLY A 72 3.59 -10.13 -1.00
C GLY A 72 2.55 -11.20 -0.68
N GLU A 73 1.88 -11.14 0.49
CA GLU A 73 0.74 -12.01 0.80
C GLU A 73 -0.48 -11.71 -0.10
N TRP A 74 -0.52 -10.53 -0.73
CA TRP A 74 -1.57 -10.03 -1.60
C TRP A 74 -1.10 -9.83 -3.05
N ASP A 75 -0.04 -10.54 -3.46
CA ASP A 75 0.62 -10.39 -4.76
C ASP A 75 1.11 -8.95 -5.03
N GLY A 76 1.32 -8.16 -3.98
CA GLY A 76 1.82 -6.80 -4.02
C GLY A 76 3.29 -6.66 -3.60
N TRP A 77 3.77 -5.43 -3.57
CA TRP A 77 5.11 -5.09 -3.08
C TRP A 77 5.13 -3.73 -2.38
N LEU A 78 6.16 -3.47 -1.57
CA LEU A 78 6.41 -2.13 -1.04
C LEU A 78 7.18 -1.29 -2.07
N GLU A 79 6.62 -0.16 -2.48
CA GLU A 79 7.31 0.82 -3.32
C GLU A 79 8.50 1.41 -2.55
N GLN A 80 9.70 1.29 -3.12
CA GLN A 80 10.90 1.90 -2.55
C GLN A 80 10.89 3.42 -2.81
N PRO A 81 11.08 4.25 -1.78
CA PRO A 81 11.09 5.71 -1.90
C PRO A 81 12.33 6.29 -2.59
#